data_AF-A0A942H809-F1
#
_entry.id   AF-A0A942H809-F1
#
_cell.length_a   1.000
_cell.length_b   1.000
_cell.length_c   1.000
_cell.angle_alpha   90.00
_cell.angle_beta   90.00
_cell.angle_gamma   90.00
#
_symmetry.space_group_name_H-M   'P 1'
#
loop_
_entity.id
_entity.type
_entity.pdbx_description
1 polymer ?
#
loop_
_entity_poly.entity_id
_entity_poly.type
_entity_poly.pdbx_seq_one_letter_code
_entity_poly.pdbx_strand_id
1 'polypeptide(L)' 'MDKGDIVECDECEARLEVVGLDPIELDVAPDDADDDYDDDDDDDY' A
#
# COMPACT_ATOMS: atom_id res chain seq x y z
N MET A 1 -0.52 3.48 14.52
CA MET A 1 -1.29 4.32 13.59
C MET A 1 -0.35 5.41 13.17
N ASP A 2 0.53 5.00 12.29
CA ASP A 2 1.61 5.76 11.72
C ASP A 2 1.45 5.75 10.20
N LYS A 3 2.14 6.66 9.50
CA LYS A 3 2.09 6.67 8.03
C LYS A 3 2.66 5.34 7.49
N GLY A 4 1.95 4.73 6.56
CA GLY A 4 2.24 3.40 6.00
C GLY A 4 1.55 2.24 6.73
N ASP A 5 0.84 2.51 7.83
CA ASP A 5 0.01 1.48 8.46
C ASP A 5 -1.16 1.09 7.55
N ILE A 6 -1.42 -0.22 7.45
CA ILE A 6 -2.60 -0.76 6.76
C ILE A 6 -3.70 -1.00 7.78
N VAL A 7 -4.88 -0.43 7.52
CA VAL A 7 -6.08 -0.60 8.34
C VAL A 7 -7.19 -1.24 7.51
N GLU A 8 -7.98 -2.10 8.14
CA GLU A 8 -9.14 -2.72 7.51
C GLU A 8 -10.42 -2.03 8.01
N CYS A 9 -11.32 -1.70 7.11
CA CYS A 9 -12.61 -1.11 7.47
C CYS A 9 -13.59 -2.21 7.89
N ASP A 10 -14.01 -2.21 9.16
CA ASP A 10 -14.94 -3.21 9.70
C ASP A 10 -16.34 -3.21 9.03
N GLU A 11 -16.72 -2.15 8.31
CA GLU A 11 -18.05 -2.05 7.65
C GLU A 11 -18.05 -2.59 6.22
N CYS A 12 -16.98 -2.35 5.46
CA CYS A 12 -16.90 -2.68 4.04
C CYS A 12 -15.73 -3.59 3.65
N GLU A 13 -14.93 -4.02 4.64
CA GLU A 13 -13.77 -4.91 4.47
C GLU A 13 -12.69 -4.32 3.54
N ALA A 14 -12.72 -3.00 3.30
CA ALA A 14 -11.73 -2.31 2.49
C ALA A 14 -10.40 -2.17 3.25
N ARG A 15 -9.30 -2.50 2.59
CA ARG A 15 -7.94 -2.28 3.09
C ARG A 15 -7.46 -0.91 2.66
N LEU A 16 -7.07 -0.09 3.62
CA LEU A 16 -6.68 1.30 3.41
C LEU A 16 -5.30 1.55 4.04
N GLU A 17 -4.47 2.36 3.38
CA GLU A 17 -3.17 2.79 3.88
C GLU A 17 -3.26 4.20 4.47
N VAL A 18 -2.59 4.43 5.60
CA VAL A 18 -2.41 5.76 6.19
C VAL A 18 -1.36 6.56 5.41
N VAL A 19 -1.78 7.57 4.64
CA VAL A 19 -0.88 8.41 3.83
C VAL A 19 -0.56 9.77 4.46
N GLY A 20 -1.32 10.21 5.48
CA GLY A 20 -1.14 11.47 6.21
C GLY A 20 -1.68 11.42 7.65
N LEU A 21 -1.14 12.27 8.55
CA LEU A 21 -1.44 12.24 10.00
C LEU A 21 -2.00 13.55 10.59
N ASP A 22 -2.15 14.62 9.81
CA ASP A 22 -2.69 15.92 10.27
C ASP A 22 -3.30 16.73 9.09
N PRO A 23 -4.56 16.51 8.70
CA PRO A 23 -5.52 15.51 9.18
C PRO A 23 -5.17 14.08 8.71
N ILE A 24 -5.82 13.07 9.29
CA ILE A 24 -5.69 11.68 8.81
C ILE A 24 -6.22 11.61 7.38
N GLU A 25 -5.37 11.11 6.48
CA GLU A 25 -5.69 10.83 5.09
C GLU A 25 -5.44 9.35 4.82
N LEU A 26 -6.38 8.72 4.12
CA LEU A 26 -6.37 7.30 3.78
C LEU A 26 -6.45 7.14 2.26
N ASP A 27 -5.69 6.19 1.72
CA ASP A 27 -5.80 5.76 0.33
C ASP A 27 -6.06 4.26 0.25
N VAL A 28 -6.46 3.76 -0.92
CA VAL A 28 -6.65 2.32 -1.16
C VAL A 28 -5.31 1.62 -1.02
N ALA A 29 -5.22 0.65 -0.10
CA ALA A 29 -4.01 -0.13 0.07
C ALA A 29 -3.72 -0.93 -1.21
N PRO A 30 -2.45 -1.11 -1.59
CA PRO A 30 -2.10 -1.97 -2.72
C PRO A 30 -2.58 -3.40 -2.47
N ASP A 31 -3.11 -4.05 -3.51
CA ASP A 31 -3.33 -5.49 -3.47
C ASP A 31 -1.98 -6.20 -3.30
N ASP A 32 -1.89 -7.19 -2.40
CA ASP A 32 -0.68 -8.03 -2.16
C ASP A 32 -0.19 -8.81 -3.41
N ALA A 33 -0.73 -8.54 -4.59
CA ALA A 33 -0.41 -9.17 -5.87
C ALA A 33 0.57 -8.37 -6.74
N ASP A 34 1.21 -7.32 -6.21
CA ASP A 34 2.05 -6.40 -6.97
C ASP A 34 3.50 -6.33 -6.43
N ASP A 35 4.10 -7.49 -6.14
CA ASP A 35 5.53 -7.66 -5.77
C ASP A 35 6.30 -8.51 -6.82
N ASP A 36 5.82 -8.57 -8.06
CA ASP A 36 6.52 -9.22 -9.20
C ASP A 36 6.94 -8.19 -10.28
N TYR A 37 7.35 -7.00 -9.88
CA TYR A 37 8.30 -6.23 -10.70
C TYR A 37 9.71 -6.68 -10.33
N ASP A 38 10.06 -7.88 -10.80
CA ASP A 38 11.44 -8.33 -10.99
C ASP A 38 12.06 -7.38 -12.03
N ASP A 39 12.58 -6.25 -11.53
CA ASP A 39 13.47 -5.34 -12.26
C ASP A 39 14.81 -6.05 -12.48
N ASP A 40 14.80 -7.16 -13.22
CA ASP A 40 16.00 -7.75 -13.82
C ASP A 40 16.35 -6.90 -15.05
N ASP A 41 16.71 -5.64 -14.79
CA ASP A 41 17.63 -4.87 -15.62
C ASP A 41 19.02 -5.51 -15.38
N ASP A 42 19.23 -6.72 -15.90
CA ASP A 42 20.58 -7.28 -16.11
C ASP A 42 20.93 -7.07 -17.59
N ASP A 43 21.46 -5.88 -17.80
CA ASP A 43 22.32 -5.48 -18.89
C ASP A 43 23.51 -6.45 -19.07
N ASP A 44 23.36 -7.54 -19.83
CA ASP A 44 24.52 -8.24 -20.43
C ASP A 44 24.27 -8.81 -21.85
N TYR A 45 25.10 -8.32 -22.79
CA TYR A 45 25.40 -8.70 -24.20
C TYR A 45 24.80 -7.92 -25.38
#